data_AF-A0A662IW57-F1
#
_entry.id   AF-A0A662IW57-F1
#
_cell.length_a   1.000
_cell.length_b   1.000
_cell.length_c   1.000
_cell.angle_alpha   90.00
_cell.angle_beta   90.00
_cell.angle_gamma   90.00
#
_symmetry.space_group_name_H-M   'P 1'
#
loop_
_entity.id
_entity.type
_entity.pdbx_description
1 polymer ?
#
loop_
_entity_poly.entity_id
_entity_poly.type
_entity_poly.pdbx_seq_one_letter_code
_entity_poly.pdbx_strand_id
1 'polypeptide(L)'
;MEALRPCSGKMARILRAALMDYGRVVLVDAEDRRPEDVEREVAERHLSGGGGRGLVVAARPCIEEWACHALRLEVCGDVPPDVGPLRSIDQYWRRRHERPYQKRFLPMLFEEAFSGVDLDEVVKRSVSLRRFLEALLKN
;
A
#
# COMPACT_ATOMS: atom_id res chain seq x y z
N MET A 1 -0.12 -20.96 14.80
CA MET A 1 -0.25 -19.62 14.18
C MET A 1 1.14 -19.00 14.14
N GLU A 2 1.80 -19.07 12.99
CA GLU A 2 3.12 -18.49 12.81
C GLU A 2 2.93 -16.99 12.56
N ALA A 3 3.43 -16.15 13.48
CA ALA A 3 3.40 -14.71 13.31
C ALA A 3 4.20 -14.35 12.05
N LEU A 4 3.53 -13.78 11.04
CA LEU A 4 4.17 -13.22 9.86
C LEU A 4 5.25 -12.24 10.31
N ARG A 5 6.53 -12.63 10.21
CA ARG A 5 7.66 -11.77 10.53
C ARG A 5 7.67 -10.64 9.50
N PRO A 6 7.44 -9.38 9.87
CA PRO A 6 7.10 -8.35 8.89
C PRO A 6 8.25 -7.97 7.94
N CYS A 7 9.48 -8.42 8.18
CA CYS A 7 10.62 -8.00 7.38
C CYS A 7 11.64 -9.14 7.21
N SER A 8 11.74 -9.70 6.01
CA SER A 8 12.87 -10.56 5.63
C SER A 8 14.17 -9.74 5.52
N GLY A 9 15.33 -10.36 5.72
CA GLY A 9 16.63 -9.67 5.57
C GLY A 9 16.84 -9.05 4.17
N LYS A 10 16.14 -9.56 3.15
CA LYS A 10 16.09 -9.00 1.80
C LYS A 10 15.40 -7.63 1.78
N MET A 11 14.27 -7.50 2.47
CA MET A 11 13.54 -6.23 2.61
C MET A 11 14.39 -5.16 3.30
N ALA A 12 15.06 -5.52 4.41
CA ALA A 12 15.93 -4.59 5.13
C ALA A 12 17.04 -4.02 4.24
N ARG A 13 17.58 -4.82 3.32
CA ARG A 13 18.60 -4.39 2.35
C ARG A 13 18.03 -3.43 1.30
N ILE A 14 16.86 -3.75 0.74
CA ILE A 14 16.18 -2.90 -0.24
C ILE A 14 15.84 -1.54 0.38
N LEU A 15 15.29 -1.54 1.59
CA LEU A 15 14.95 -0.32 2.31
C LEU A 15 16.19 0.52 2.57
N ARG A 16 17.26 -0.05 3.15
CA ARG A 16 18.50 0.69 3.41
C ARG A 16 19.10 1.30 2.13
N ALA A 17 19.12 0.57 1.02
CA ALA A 17 19.61 1.10 -0.26
C ALA A 17 18.73 2.27 -0.76
N ALA A 18 17.41 2.09 -0.78
CA ALA A 18 16.49 3.14 -1.22
C ALA A 18 16.53 4.40 -0.35
N LEU A 19 16.80 4.25 0.94
CA LEU A 19 16.86 5.34 1.91
C LEU A 19 18.17 6.13 1.86
N MET A 20 19.30 5.45 1.63
CA MET A 20 20.60 6.12 1.50
C MET A 20 20.70 6.93 0.20
N ASP A 21 20.13 6.43 -0.90
CA ASP A 21 20.33 7.03 -2.22
C ASP A 21 19.36 8.17 -2.55
N TYR A 22 18.22 8.26 -1.85
CA TYR A 22 17.13 9.12 -2.33
C TYR A 22 16.39 9.96 -1.29
N GLY A 23 16.67 9.86 0.02
CA GLY A 23 15.96 10.65 1.02
C GLY A 23 14.42 10.49 0.95
N ARG A 24 13.96 9.27 0.66
CA ARG A 24 12.61 9.02 0.12
C ARG A 24 11.54 8.67 1.14
N VAL A 25 10.30 8.90 0.70
CA VAL A 25 9.08 8.30 1.27
C VAL A 25 9.05 6.81 0.93
N VAL A 26 8.88 5.96 1.95
CA VAL A 26 8.67 4.51 1.83
C VAL A 26 7.19 4.23 2.05
N LEU A 27 6.52 3.73 1.01
CA LEU A 27 5.18 3.21 1.12
C LEU A 27 5.21 1.76 1.63
N VAL A 28 4.43 1.48 2.66
CA VAL A 28 4.24 0.12 3.19
C VAL A 28 2.75 -0.20 3.25
N ASP A 29 2.42 -1.49 3.15
CA ASP A 29 1.05 -1.98 3.32
C ASP A 29 0.79 -2.20 4.82
N ALA A 30 -0.30 -1.65 5.36
CA ALA A 30 -0.62 -1.83 6.78
C ALA A 30 -1.23 -3.21 7.08
N GLU A 31 -1.80 -3.90 6.09
CA GLU A 31 -2.46 -5.20 6.25
C GLU A 31 -3.42 -5.22 7.46
N ASP A 32 -4.38 -4.31 7.49
CA ASP A 32 -5.39 -4.14 8.57
C ASP A 32 -4.84 -3.71 9.94
N ARG A 33 -3.53 -3.44 10.06
CA ARG A 33 -2.94 -2.85 11.28
C ARG A 33 -3.14 -1.33 11.31
N ARG A 34 -2.95 -0.73 12.48
CA ARG A 34 -2.92 0.73 12.61
C ARG A 34 -1.70 1.29 11.86
N PRO A 35 -1.88 2.24 10.92
CA PRO A 35 -0.80 2.83 10.13
C PRO A 35 0.34 3.34 10.99
N GLU A 36 0.03 4.03 12.09
CA GLU A 36 1.01 4.67 12.97
C GLU A 36 1.92 3.63 13.65
N ASP A 37 1.38 2.45 13.96
CA ASP A 37 2.15 1.36 14.55
C ASP A 37 3.08 0.71 13.52
N VAL A 38 2.63 0.56 12.27
CA VAL A 38 3.44 0.02 11.16
C VAL A 38 4.52 1.00 10.75
N GLU A 39 4.17 2.28 10.59
CA GLU A 39 5.10 3.38 10.26
C GLU A 39 6.22 3.45 11.30
N ARG A 40 5.87 3.46 12.60
CA ARG A 40 6.84 3.47 13.70
C ARG A 40 7.74 2.24 13.68
N GLU A 41 7.17 1.04 13.55
CA GLU A 41 7.95 -0.21 13.53
C GLU A 41 8.96 -0.25 12.38
N VAL A 42 8.54 0.14 11.18
CA VAL A 42 9.40 0.18 9.99
C VAL A 42 10.47 1.27 10.16
N ALA A 43 10.10 2.44 10.66
CA ALA A 43 11.04 3.53 10.91
C ALA A 43 12.11 3.14 11.94
N GLU A 44 11.70 2.61 13.10
CA GLU A 44 12.62 2.20 14.16
C GLU A 44 13.57 1.08 13.72
N ARG A 45 13.14 0.18 12.83
CA ARG A 45 14.00 -0.92 12.36
C ARG A 45 14.91 -0.55 11.19
N HIS A 46 14.48 0.37 10.34
CA HIS A 46 15.12 0.61 9.05
C HIS A 46 15.65 2.02 8.84
N LEU A 47 15.15 3.02 9.59
CA LEU A 47 15.55 4.43 9.47
C LEU A 47 16.47 4.92 10.60
N SER A 48 16.35 4.35 11.80
CA SER A 48 16.98 4.85 13.03
C SER A 48 18.52 4.79 13.08
N GLY A 49 19.20 4.23 12.08
CA GLY A 49 20.65 3.97 12.11
C GLY A 49 21.51 4.73 11.08
N GLY A 50 20.94 5.62 10.28
CA GLY A 50 21.66 6.10 9.09
C GLY A 50 21.30 7.49 8.60
N GLY A 51 21.25 8.51 9.47
CA GLY A 51 21.32 9.95 9.13
C GLY A 51 20.33 10.54 8.12
N GLY A 52 19.48 9.72 7.48
CA GLY A 52 18.61 10.09 6.38
C GLY A 52 17.20 10.41 6.87
N ARG A 53 16.63 11.48 6.32
CA ARG A 53 15.27 11.98 6.62
C ARG A 53 14.19 11.22 5.84
N GLY A 54 14.23 9.89 5.84
CA GLY A 54 13.20 9.08 5.18
C GLY A 54 11.87 9.13 5.93
N LEU A 55 10.75 9.18 5.21
CA LEU A 55 9.39 9.13 5.78
C LEU A 55 8.77 7.78 5.46
N VAL A 56 8.12 7.13 6.43
CA VAL A 56 7.31 5.93 6.16
C VAL A 56 5.85 6.35 6.11
N VAL A 57 5.13 5.88 5.08
CA VAL A 57 3.68 6.03 4.98
C VAL A 57 3.07 4.65 4.83
N ALA A 58 2.10 4.32 5.68
CA ALA A 58 1.38 3.05 5.59
C ALA A 58 0.01 3.23 4.89
N ALA A 59 -0.26 2.41 3.88
CA ALA A 59 -1.56 2.33 3.21
C ALA A 59 -2.57 1.57 4.07
N ARG A 60 -3.80 2.12 4.21
CA ARG A 60 -4.88 1.54 5.04
C ARG A 60 -6.19 1.50 4.26
N PRO A 61 -7.00 0.42 4.39
CA PRO A 61 -6.70 -0.82 5.12
C PRO A 61 -5.60 -1.67 4.47
N CYS A 62 -5.41 -1.50 3.17
CA CYS A 62 -4.31 -2.06 2.38
C CYS A 62 -4.09 -1.22 1.12
N ILE A 63 -3.04 -1.50 0.35
CA ILE A 63 -2.74 -0.78 -0.89
C ILE A 63 -3.74 -1.10 -2.02
N GLU A 64 -4.40 -2.26 -1.98
CA GLU A 64 -5.48 -2.65 -2.91
C GLU A 64 -6.69 -1.71 -2.86
N GLU A 65 -6.87 -0.96 -1.77
CA GLU A 65 -7.88 0.10 -1.64
C GLU A 65 -7.81 1.11 -2.78
N TRP A 66 -6.60 1.47 -3.22
CA TRP A 66 -6.39 2.46 -4.28
C TRP A 66 -6.93 1.97 -5.62
N ALA A 67 -6.58 0.74 -5.98
CA ALA A 67 -7.07 0.09 -7.18
C ALA A 67 -8.59 -0.14 -7.12
N CYS A 68 -9.12 -0.49 -5.94
CA CYS A 68 -10.55 -0.65 -5.72
C CYS A 68 -11.32 0.64 -6.04
N HIS A 69 -10.85 1.78 -5.54
CA HIS A 69 -11.45 3.08 -5.84
C HIS A 69 -11.31 3.49 -7.30
N ALA A 70 -10.15 3.23 -7.91
CA ALA A 70 -9.91 3.53 -9.32
C ALA A 70 -10.84 2.73 -10.25
N LEU A 71 -11.07 1.45 -9.94
CA LEU A 71 -12.03 0.57 -10.62
C LEU A 71 -13.51 0.85 -10.24
N ARG A 72 -13.77 1.78 -9.31
CA ARG A 72 -15.11 2.14 -8.81
C ARG A 72 -15.90 0.94 -8.30
N LEU A 73 -15.25 0.03 -7.58
CA LEU A 73 -15.92 -1.13 -6.98
C LEU A 73 -16.75 -0.71 -5.75
N GLU A 74 -17.71 -1.55 -5.39
CA GLU A 74 -18.75 -1.19 -4.40
C GLU A 74 -18.20 -0.98 -2.98
N VAL A 75 -17.15 -1.70 -2.59
CA VAL A 75 -16.62 -1.66 -1.21
C VAL A 75 -15.10 -1.55 -1.20
N CYS A 76 -14.62 -0.33 -0.92
CA CYS A 76 -13.20 0.01 -0.96
C CYS A 76 -12.68 0.68 0.32
N GLY A 77 -13.53 0.96 1.31
CA GLY A 77 -13.14 1.65 2.54
C GLY A 77 -12.61 0.73 3.64
N ASP A 78 -12.40 1.30 4.82
CA ASP A 78 -12.05 0.60 6.06
C ASP A 78 -13.25 -0.20 6.59
N VAL A 79 -13.41 -1.41 6.06
CA VAL A 79 -14.40 -2.39 6.48
C VAL A 79 -13.73 -3.77 6.61
N PRO A 80 -14.35 -4.74 7.31
CA PRO A 80 -13.74 -6.05 7.54
C PRO A 80 -13.25 -6.74 6.26
N PRO A 81 -12.17 -7.56 6.31
CA PRO A 81 -11.55 -8.15 5.10
C PRO A 81 -12.49 -9.01 4.24
N ASP A 82 -13.51 -9.61 4.86
CA ASP A 82 -14.55 -10.39 4.19
C ASP A 82 -15.57 -9.52 3.45
N VAL A 83 -15.51 -8.20 3.55
CA VAL A 83 -16.34 -7.24 2.80
C VAL A 83 -15.52 -6.11 2.17
N GLY A 84 -14.24 -5.97 2.51
CA GLY A 84 -13.39 -4.84 2.13
C GLY A 84 -12.72 -4.92 0.78
N PRO A 85 -11.70 -4.06 0.54
CA PRO A 85 -11.04 -3.92 -0.74
C PRO A 85 -10.56 -5.24 -1.33
N LEU A 86 -9.98 -6.11 -0.49
CA LEU A 86 -9.47 -7.40 -0.94
C LEU A 86 -10.57 -8.31 -1.50
N ARG A 87 -11.78 -8.32 -0.91
CA ARG A 87 -12.90 -9.09 -1.47
C ARG A 87 -13.37 -8.47 -2.79
N SER A 88 -13.54 -7.15 -2.85
CA SER A 88 -13.94 -6.46 -4.06
C SER A 88 -12.96 -6.71 -5.21
N ILE A 89 -11.66 -6.62 -4.92
CA ILE A 89 -10.59 -6.93 -5.87
C ILE A 89 -10.60 -8.40 -6.27
N ASP A 90 -10.74 -9.35 -5.34
CA ASP A 90 -10.80 -10.78 -5.69
C ASP A 90 -12.01 -11.09 -6.59
N GLN A 91 -13.18 -10.48 -6.33
CA GLN A 91 -14.36 -10.61 -7.17
C GLN A 91 -14.19 -9.98 -8.55
N TYR A 92 -13.59 -8.79 -8.63
CA TYR A 92 -13.21 -8.18 -9.91
C TYR A 92 -12.25 -9.10 -10.68
N TRP A 93 -11.20 -9.56 -10.01
CA TRP A 93 -10.14 -10.37 -10.61
C TRP A 93 -10.66 -11.70 -11.13
N ARG A 94 -11.51 -12.40 -10.37
CA ARG A 94 -12.14 -13.64 -10.81
C ARG A 94 -13.01 -13.46 -12.05
N ARG A 95 -13.78 -12.37 -12.11
CA ARG A 95 -14.61 -12.06 -13.28
C ARG A 95 -13.79 -11.74 -14.53
N ARG A 96 -12.64 -11.09 -14.34
CA ARG A 96 -11.77 -10.61 -15.43
C ARG A 96 -10.80 -11.68 -15.95
N HIS A 97 -10.28 -12.51 -15.04
CA HIS A 97 -9.12 -13.39 -15.24
C HIS A 97 -9.37 -14.86 -14.89
N GLU A 98 -10.59 -15.22 -14.50
CA GLU A 98 -11.05 -16.61 -14.22
C GLU A 98 -10.22 -17.33 -13.13
N ARG A 99 -9.60 -16.58 -12.23
CA ARG A 99 -8.78 -17.13 -11.13
C ARG A 99 -8.82 -16.23 -9.89
N PRO A 100 -8.49 -16.74 -8.69
CA PRO A 100 -8.36 -15.92 -7.49
C PRO A 100 -7.26 -14.86 -7.62
N TYR A 101 -7.47 -13.69 -7.01
CA TYR A 101 -6.43 -12.69 -6.86
C TYR A 101 -5.33 -13.17 -5.90
N GLN A 102 -4.10 -12.74 -6.16
CA GLN A 102 -2.94 -12.98 -5.31
C GLN A 102 -2.06 -11.71 -5.33
N LYS A 103 -1.45 -11.33 -4.21
CA LYS A 103 -0.62 -10.11 -4.11
C LYS A 103 0.47 -9.99 -5.17
N ARG A 104 0.98 -11.10 -5.71
CA ARG A 104 1.94 -11.08 -6.84
C ARG A 104 1.39 -10.41 -8.11
N PHE A 105 0.08 -10.25 -8.23
CA PHE A 105 -0.60 -9.59 -9.34
C PHE A 105 -0.88 -8.11 -9.08
N LEU A 106 -0.47 -7.55 -7.93
CA LEU A 106 -0.66 -6.15 -7.59
C LEU A 106 -0.16 -5.19 -8.69
N PRO A 107 1.01 -5.39 -9.33
CA PRO A 107 1.44 -4.50 -10.42
C PRO A 107 0.46 -4.48 -11.60
N MET A 108 0.02 -5.66 -12.05
CA MET A 108 -0.96 -5.78 -13.15
C MET A 108 -2.32 -5.21 -12.76
N LEU A 109 -2.75 -5.41 -11.51
CA LEU A 109 -3.95 -4.78 -10.99
C LEU A 109 -3.86 -3.25 -11.07
N PHE A 110 -2.73 -2.67 -10.71
CA PHE A 110 -2.52 -1.22 -10.75
C PHE A 110 -2.49 -0.69 -12.19
N GLU A 111 -1.83 -1.39 -13.11
CA GLU A 111 -1.85 -1.06 -14.54
C GLU A 111 -3.29 -1.04 -15.08
N GLU A 112 -4.10 -2.07 -14.77
CA GLU A 112 -5.51 -2.13 -15.18
C GLU A 112 -6.36 -1.04 -14.50
N ALA A 113 -6.20 -0.87 -13.19
CA ALA A 113 -7.05 -0.01 -12.39
C ALA A 113 -6.83 1.47 -12.70
N PHE A 114 -5.61 1.88 -13.03
CA PHE A 114 -5.27 3.28 -13.29
C PHE A 114 -5.19 3.64 -14.79
N SER A 115 -5.40 2.67 -15.68
CA SER A 115 -5.42 2.93 -17.13
C SER A 115 -6.60 3.84 -17.51
N GLY A 116 -6.30 5.09 -17.85
CA GLY A 116 -7.31 6.07 -18.27
C GLY A 116 -8.18 6.62 -17.14
N VAL A 117 -7.76 6.45 -15.88
CA VAL A 117 -8.47 6.96 -14.70
C VAL A 117 -7.95 8.34 -14.32
N ASP A 118 -8.87 9.23 -13.96
CA ASP A 118 -8.55 10.51 -13.33
C ASP A 118 -8.07 10.28 -11.89
N LEU A 119 -6.78 10.52 -11.66
CA LEU A 119 -6.14 10.32 -10.36
C LEU A 119 -6.78 11.20 -9.27
N ASP A 120 -7.22 12.42 -9.61
CA ASP A 120 -7.80 13.34 -8.63
C ASP A 120 -9.09 12.78 -8.04
N GLU A 121 -9.87 12.06 -8.83
CA GLU A 121 -11.08 11.39 -8.37
C GLU A 121 -10.78 10.24 -7.42
N VAL A 122 -9.67 9.51 -7.63
CA VAL A 122 -9.22 8.46 -6.71
C VAL A 122 -8.72 9.06 -5.41
N VAL A 123 -7.94 10.14 -5.47
CA VAL A 123 -7.40 10.86 -4.30
C VAL A 123 -8.49 11.46 -3.41
N LYS A 124 -9.60 11.92 -4.01
CA LYS A 124 -10.76 12.39 -3.23
C LYS A 124 -11.40 11.28 -2.39
N ARG A 125 -11.33 10.03 -2.86
CA ARG A 125 -11.97 8.87 -2.23
C ARG A 125 -11.05 8.11 -1.27
N SER A 126 -9.73 8.14 -1.53
CA SER A 126 -8.74 7.45 -0.72
C SER A 126 -7.97 8.39 0.20
N VAL A 127 -8.18 8.25 1.51
CA VAL A 127 -7.41 8.97 2.53
C VAL A 127 -5.95 8.51 2.52
N SER A 128 -5.70 7.22 2.33
CA SER A 128 -4.36 6.66 2.41
C SER A 128 -3.51 7.03 1.19
N LEU A 129 -4.09 7.07 -0.02
CA LEU A 129 -3.42 7.60 -1.21
C LEU A 129 -3.13 9.09 -1.08
N ARG A 130 -4.08 9.88 -0.55
CA ARG A 130 -3.86 11.31 -0.31
C ARG A 130 -2.68 11.55 0.64
N ARG A 131 -2.61 10.83 1.76
CA ARG A 131 -1.47 10.90 2.70
C ARG A 131 -0.15 10.57 2.02
N PHE A 132 -0.12 9.56 1.16
CA PHE A 132 1.07 9.19 0.41
C PHE A 132 1.51 10.28 -0.58
N LEU A 133 0.59 10.85 -1.36
CA LEU A 133 0.91 11.92 -2.30
C LEU A 133 1.36 13.20 -1.58
N GLU A 134 0.72 13.56 -0.47
CA GLU A 134 1.17 14.70 0.34
C GLU A 134 2.58 14.49 0.91
N ALA A 135 2.91 13.27 1.31
CA ALA A 135 4.25 12.92 1.78
C ALA A 135 5.29 13.08 0.67
N LEU A 136 4.96 12.71 -0.57
CA LEU A 136 5.83 12.89 -1.75
C LEU A 136 6.04 14.36 -2.13
N LEU A 137 5.06 15.23 -1.88
CA LEU A 137 5.16 16.66 -2.22
C LEU A 137 5.91 17.48 -1.16
N LYS A 138 5.97 17.00 0.08
CA LYS A 138 6.58 17.70 1.22
C LYS A 138 8.06 17.33 1.45
N ASN A 139 8.60 16.34 0.73
CA ASN A 139 9.98 15.84 0.83
C ASN A 139 10.63 15.79 -0.55
#